data_AF-A0A7Y7C5Z7-F1
#
_entry.id   AF-A0A7Y7C5Z7-F1
#
_cell.length_a   1.000
_cell.length_b   1.000
_cell.length_c   1.000
_cell.angle_alpha   90.00
_cell.angle_beta   90.00
_cell.angle_gamma   90.00
#
_symmetry.space_group_name_H-M   'P 1'
#
loop_
_entity.id
_entity.type
_entity.pdbx_description
1 polymer ?
#
loop_
_entity_poly.entity_id
_entity_poly.type
_entity_poly.pdbx_seq_one_letter_code
_entity_poly.pdbx_strand_id
1 'polypeptide(L)'
;MPRLAIVRAIMPSVPDCRRLAALFTLVPSLLTAQAAEVSPAERVETSPGLSPDAVRRAFDSQSQTLASCMRLVSIQRKKDNALEFVPWKPLPDTDDRLRVRFTLKPDGTILGEDRGPEAHDVRSMFLDTRCAEEKLTAWSFPSFPANPDERVQVELWARFRTTEAERTAAATRLRDFYSGLCKSLSALKVTQQPRAGVEWRATIKRFLAEHGARVDPSIRGAMKAVGDIAGSDLPGAITIYERSMEESLATTLPCPKLRAWVKEG
;
A
#
# COMPACT_ATOMS: atom_id res chain seq x y z
N MET A 1 -5.49 -31.76 -43.67
CA MET A 1 -6.38 -30.75 -43.04
C MET A 1 -6.24 -30.86 -41.53
N PRO A 2 -5.56 -29.94 -40.83
CA PRO A 2 -5.52 -29.96 -39.37
C PRO A 2 -6.73 -29.22 -38.80
N ARG A 3 -7.35 -29.81 -37.77
CA ARG A 3 -8.46 -29.24 -37.01
C ARG A 3 -7.94 -28.11 -36.11
N LEU A 4 -8.49 -26.90 -36.28
CA LEU A 4 -8.34 -25.77 -35.36
C LEU A 4 -8.98 -26.14 -34.01
N ALA A 5 -8.17 -26.28 -32.97
CA ALA A 5 -8.63 -26.30 -31.59
C ALA A 5 -9.01 -24.88 -31.18
N ILE A 6 -10.30 -24.66 -30.92
CA ILE A 6 -10.80 -23.42 -30.32
C ILE A 6 -10.29 -23.39 -28.88
N VAL A 7 -9.26 -22.56 -28.63
CA VAL A 7 -8.86 -22.17 -27.28
C VAL A 7 -9.99 -21.32 -26.72
N ARG A 8 -10.86 -21.91 -25.90
CA ARG A 8 -11.77 -21.14 -25.03
C ARG A 8 -10.89 -20.31 -24.11
N ALA A 9 -10.82 -19.00 -24.36
CA ALA A 9 -10.34 -18.05 -23.38
C ALA A 9 -11.24 -18.19 -22.14
N ILE A 10 -10.71 -18.81 -21.09
CA ILE A 10 -11.36 -18.87 -19.78
C ILE A 10 -11.37 -17.42 -19.27
N MET A 11 -12.54 -16.77 -19.32
CA MET A 11 -12.71 -15.50 -18.63
C MET A 11 -12.46 -15.74 -17.14
N PRO A 12 -11.61 -14.92 -16.47
CA PRO A 12 -11.38 -15.05 -15.04
C PRO A 12 -12.71 -14.91 -14.31
N SER A 13 -12.92 -15.75 -13.30
CA SER A 13 -14.15 -15.71 -12.51
C SER A 13 -14.22 -14.40 -11.71
N VAL A 14 -15.41 -13.93 -11.34
CA VAL A 14 -15.58 -12.72 -10.48
C VAL A 14 -14.75 -12.79 -9.18
N PRO A 15 -14.59 -13.96 -8.52
CA PRO A 15 -13.61 -14.16 -7.45
C PRO A 15 -12.16 -13.89 -7.87
N ASP A 16 -11.73 -14.31 -9.06
CA ASP A 16 -10.38 -14.07 -9.57
C ASP A 16 -10.14 -12.60 -9.90
N CYS A 17 -11.15 -11.87 -10.38
CA CYS A 17 -11.08 -10.41 -10.53
C CYS A 17 -10.98 -9.68 -9.17
N ARG A 18 -11.64 -10.20 -8.11
CA ARG A 18 -11.53 -9.67 -6.74
C ARG A 18 -10.18 -10.00 -6.09
N ARG A 19 -9.65 -11.20 -6.34
CA ARG A 19 -8.28 -11.60 -5.96
C ARG A 19 -7.24 -10.71 -6.65
N LEU A 20 -7.43 -10.40 -7.94
CA LEU A 20 -6.58 -9.47 -8.70
C LEU A 20 -6.63 -8.05 -8.12
N ALA A 21 -7.84 -7.52 -7.82
CA ALA A 21 -8.01 -6.19 -7.24
C ALA A 21 -7.38 -6.05 -5.85
N ALA A 22 -7.41 -7.12 -5.02
CA ALA A 22 -6.75 -7.14 -3.72
C ALA A 22 -5.21 -7.22 -3.83
N LEU A 23 -4.69 -7.93 -4.84
CA LEU A 23 -3.26 -7.98 -5.16
C LEU A 23 -2.74 -6.63 -5.68
N PHE A 24 -3.59 -5.84 -6.32
CA PHE A 24 -3.29 -4.49 -6.79
C PHE A 24 -3.48 -3.41 -5.71
N THR A 25 -3.41 -3.69 -4.40
CA THR A 25 -3.54 -2.65 -3.33
C THR A 25 -2.46 -2.69 -2.25
N LEU A 26 -1.26 -3.17 -2.57
CA LEU A 26 -0.26 -3.49 -1.55
C LEU A 26 0.88 -2.46 -1.44
N VAL A 27 0.96 -1.90 -0.20
CA VAL A 27 2.08 -1.29 0.55
C VAL A 27 2.34 0.22 0.31
N PRO A 28 2.86 1.05 1.27
CA PRO A 28 3.20 0.91 2.72
C PRO A 28 2.50 1.81 3.78
N SER A 29 2.43 1.25 5.00
CA SER A 29 2.76 1.78 6.36
C SER A 29 2.25 3.14 6.92
N LEU A 30 1.82 3.13 8.21
CA LEU A 30 2.12 4.16 9.25
C LEU A 30 1.64 3.73 10.64
N LEU A 31 2.53 3.74 11.65
CA LEU A 31 2.16 3.96 13.05
C LEU A 31 3.28 4.60 13.88
N THR A 32 2.87 5.44 14.82
CA THR A 32 3.62 6.47 15.55
C THR A 32 4.70 5.98 16.52
N ALA A 33 5.95 6.29 16.18
CA ALA A 33 6.83 7.21 16.89
C ALA A 33 7.68 7.86 15.79
N GLN A 34 7.21 8.97 15.20
CA GLN A 34 7.81 9.51 13.97
C GLN A 34 9.10 10.28 14.32
N ALA A 35 10.24 9.62 14.14
CA ALA A 35 11.51 10.30 13.82
C ALA A 35 11.87 10.12 12.33
N ALA A 36 11.02 9.41 11.57
CA ALA A 36 11.08 9.46 10.12
C ALA A 36 10.58 10.84 9.68
N GLU A 37 11.44 11.56 8.98
CA GLU A 37 11.21 12.96 8.62
C GLU A 37 11.33 13.12 7.12
N VAL A 38 10.39 13.87 6.56
CA VAL A 38 10.52 14.39 5.20
C VAL A 38 11.01 15.81 5.32
N SER A 39 12.16 16.12 4.73
CA SER A 39 12.68 17.49 4.74
C SER A 39 11.70 18.43 4.03
N PRO A 40 11.76 19.73 4.33
CA PRO A 40 11.21 20.74 3.42
C PRO A 40 11.74 20.54 2.01
N ALA A 41 11.00 21.00 0.99
CA ALA A 41 11.45 20.89 -0.39
C ALA A 41 12.74 21.71 -0.60
N GLU A 42 13.79 21.04 -1.05
CA GLU A 42 15.08 21.65 -1.38
C GLU A 42 14.96 22.45 -2.69
N ARG A 43 14.28 21.87 -3.69
CA ARG A 43 14.04 22.45 -5.00
C ARG A 43 12.60 22.21 -5.42
N VAL A 44 12.01 23.22 -6.08
CA VAL A 44 10.67 23.14 -6.67
C VAL A 44 10.73 23.80 -8.04
N GLU A 45 10.25 23.09 -9.05
CA GLU A 45 10.07 23.56 -10.41
C GLU A 45 8.60 23.49 -10.78
N THR A 46 8.11 24.56 -11.40
CA THR A 46 6.74 24.65 -11.90
C THR A 46 6.78 25.11 -13.35
N SER A 47 5.87 24.59 -14.18
CA SER A 47 5.56 25.25 -15.43
C SER A 47 4.96 26.65 -15.16
N PRO A 48 4.95 27.57 -16.14
CA PRO A 48 4.31 28.88 -15.97
C PRO A 48 2.88 28.75 -15.44
N GLY A 49 2.44 29.68 -14.59
CA GLY A 49 1.08 29.74 -14.06
C GLY A 49 0.98 29.62 -12.53
N LEU A 50 1.99 29.08 -11.84
CA LEU A 50 2.01 28.99 -10.37
C LEU A 50 3.42 29.24 -9.81
N SER A 51 3.49 30.01 -8.71
CA SER A 51 4.75 30.29 -8.02
C SER A 51 5.34 29.03 -7.37
N PRO A 52 6.64 28.71 -7.59
CA PRO A 52 7.32 27.62 -6.91
C PRO A 52 7.24 27.69 -5.37
N ASP A 53 7.24 28.90 -4.80
CA ASP A 53 7.17 29.10 -3.35
C ASP A 53 5.79 28.75 -2.77
N ALA A 54 4.73 28.97 -3.54
CA ALA A 54 3.37 28.61 -3.14
C ALA A 54 3.21 27.08 -3.08
N VAL A 55 3.77 26.38 -4.06
CA VAL A 55 3.84 24.91 -4.10
C VAL A 55 4.70 24.38 -2.95
N ARG A 56 5.88 24.99 -2.71
CA ARG A 56 6.78 24.61 -1.60
C ARG A 56 6.05 24.64 -0.26
N ARG A 57 5.36 25.73 0.07
CA ARG A 57 4.62 25.85 1.34
C ARG A 57 3.53 24.78 1.49
N ALA A 58 2.79 24.50 0.43
CA ALA A 58 1.77 23.45 0.44
C ALA A 58 2.39 22.06 0.64
N PHE A 59 3.48 21.77 -0.07
CA PHE A 59 4.25 20.54 0.11
C PHE A 59 4.76 20.40 1.56
N ASP A 60 5.46 21.40 2.08
CA ASP A 60 6.08 21.36 3.41
C ASP A 60 5.04 21.14 4.53
N SER A 61 3.82 21.66 4.36
CA SER A 61 2.72 21.47 5.34
C SER A 61 2.14 20.06 5.37
N GLN A 62 2.35 19.27 4.31
CA GLN A 62 1.73 17.95 4.11
C GLN A 62 2.77 16.82 4.02
N SER A 63 4.05 17.14 3.75
CA SER A 63 5.13 16.21 3.44
C SER A 63 5.32 15.15 4.52
N GLN A 64 5.11 15.51 5.79
CA GLN A 64 5.24 14.59 6.91
C GLN A 64 4.22 13.45 6.89
N THR A 65 3.13 13.56 6.12
CA THR A 65 2.22 12.42 5.88
C THR A 65 2.91 11.27 5.16
N LEU A 66 4.02 11.51 4.44
CA LEU A 66 4.84 10.48 3.79
C LEU A 66 5.74 9.70 4.76
N ALA A 67 5.91 10.16 6.01
CA ALA A 67 6.60 9.38 7.05
C ALA A 67 5.89 8.03 7.33
N SER A 68 4.61 7.95 6.96
CA SER A 68 3.88 6.70 6.68
C SER A 68 4.76 5.70 5.97
N CYS A 69 5.19 6.12 4.79
CA CYS A 69 5.33 5.25 3.65
C CYS A 69 6.70 4.60 3.63
N MET A 70 7.31 4.45 4.81
CA MET A 70 8.61 3.87 4.98
C MET A 70 8.64 2.45 4.42
N ARG A 71 9.62 2.20 3.55
CA ARG A 71 9.85 0.89 2.96
C ARG A 71 10.39 -0.06 4.02
N LEU A 72 9.65 -1.13 4.27
CA LEU A 72 10.04 -2.21 5.19
C LEU A 72 10.54 -3.45 4.46
N VAL A 73 10.18 -3.58 3.19
CA VAL A 73 10.43 -4.76 2.36
C VAL A 73 10.94 -4.33 0.99
N SER A 74 11.91 -5.06 0.44
CA SER A 74 12.28 -4.99 -0.97
C SER A 74 11.82 -6.23 -1.72
N ILE A 75 11.53 -6.05 -3.00
CA ILE A 75 11.25 -7.13 -3.92
C ILE A 75 12.53 -7.47 -4.67
N GLN A 76 12.95 -8.73 -4.59
CA GLN A 76 14.10 -9.26 -5.31
C GLN A 76 13.64 -10.36 -6.26
N ARG A 77 14.44 -10.62 -7.31
CA ARG A 77 14.23 -11.78 -8.18
C ARG A 77 15.09 -12.94 -7.68
N LYS A 78 14.45 -14.07 -7.46
CA LYS A 78 15.10 -15.36 -7.23
C LYS A 78 15.77 -15.87 -8.51
N LYS A 79 16.62 -16.88 -8.34
CA LYS A 79 17.33 -17.57 -9.45
C LYS A 79 16.38 -18.20 -10.47
N ASP A 80 15.17 -18.55 -10.06
CA ASP A 80 14.10 -19.12 -10.89
C ASP A 80 13.17 -18.04 -11.49
N ASN A 81 13.55 -16.75 -11.41
CA ASN A 81 12.76 -15.58 -11.77
C ASN A 81 11.49 -15.33 -10.91
N ALA A 82 11.27 -16.09 -9.84
CA ALA A 82 10.20 -15.77 -8.90
C ALA A 82 10.52 -14.48 -8.13
N LEU A 83 9.49 -13.72 -7.78
CA LEU A 83 9.63 -12.57 -6.88
C LEU A 83 9.72 -13.05 -5.44
N GLU A 84 10.64 -12.46 -4.68
CA GLU A 84 10.79 -12.68 -3.24
C GLU A 84 10.76 -11.35 -2.50
N PHE A 85 10.08 -11.34 -1.37
CA PHE A 85 10.06 -10.24 -0.44
C PHE A 85 11.14 -10.47 0.60
N VAL A 86 12.03 -9.49 0.77
CA VAL A 86 13.07 -9.54 1.80
C VAL A 86 13.00 -8.29 2.67
N PRO A 87 13.39 -8.37 3.95
CA PRO A 87 13.46 -7.17 4.79
C PRO A 87 14.37 -6.13 4.14
N TRP A 88 13.86 -4.91 3.97
CA TRP A 88 14.62 -3.84 3.36
C TRP A 88 15.78 -3.42 4.27
N LYS A 89 16.99 -3.44 3.73
CA LYS A 89 18.21 -3.01 4.42
C LYS A 89 18.98 -2.05 3.50
N PRO A 90 19.08 -0.76 3.84
CA PRO A 90 19.87 0.18 3.07
C PRO A 90 21.36 -0.10 3.25
N LEU A 91 22.14 0.15 2.18
CA LEU A 91 23.59 0.34 2.29
C LEU A 91 23.89 1.68 2.99
N PRO A 92 25.07 1.85 3.61
CA PRO A 92 25.42 3.08 4.34
C PRO A 92 25.32 4.38 3.50
N ASP A 93 25.45 4.26 2.18
CA ASP A 93 25.45 5.33 1.18
C ASP A 93 24.15 5.39 0.36
N THR A 94 23.07 4.72 0.82
CA THR A 94 21.79 4.74 0.11
C THR A 94 21.26 6.17 0.01
N ASP A 95 20.92 6.57 -1.21
CA ASP A 95 20.37 7.88 -1.53
C ASP A 95 19.01 8.11 -0.83
N ASP A 96 18.97 9.11 0.05
CA ASP A 96 17.78 9.51 0.81
C ASP A 96 16.90 10.51 0.04
N ARG A 97 17.31 10.89 -1.18
CA ARG A 97 16.54 11.83 -2.00
C ARG A 97 15.16 11.27 -2.35
N LEU A 98 14.21 12.18 -2.25
CA LEU A 98 12.82 12.03 -2.63
C LEU A 98 12.57 12.96 -3.82
N ARG A 99 12.03 12.41 -4.90
CA ARG A 99 11.53 13.19 -6.03
C ARG A 99 10.03 12.97 -6.16
N VAL A 100 9.28 14.05 -6.24
CA VAL A 100 7.83 14.00 -6.44
C VAL A 100 7.50 14.82 -7.67
N ARG A 101 6.72 14.23 -8.57
CA ARG A 101 6.23 14.87 -9.80
C ARG A 101 4.72 14.75 -9.82
N PHE A 102 4.03 15.80 -10.23
CA PHE A 102 2.59 15.76 -10.44
C PHE A 102 2.13 16.90 -11.34
N THR A 103 0.92 16.72 -11.88
CA THR A 103 0.22 17.74 -12.64
C THR A 103 -0.93 18.29 -11.82
N LEU A 104 -1.00 19.61 -11.66
CA LEU A 104 -2.10 20.30 -10.97
C LEU A 104 -3.18 20.76 -11.95
N LYS A 105 -4.43 20.62 -11.50
CA LYS A 105 -5.60 21.27 -12.08
C LYS A 105 -5.77 22.69 -11.50
N PRO A 106 -6.53 23.58 -12.16
CA PRO A 106 -6.75 24.96 -11.70
C PRO A 106 -7.35 25.07 -10.29
N ASP A 107 -8.10 24.04 -9.85
CA ASP A 107 -8.68 23.94 -8.51
C ASP A 107 -7.67 23.58 -7.41
N GLY A 108 -6.39 23.37 -7.78
CA GLY A 108 -5.33 22.99 -6.84
C GLY A 108 -5.29 21.50 -6.51
N THR A 109 -6.08 20.67 -7.17
CA THR A 109 -6.03 19.21 -7.02
C THR A 109 -5.06 18.58 -8.00
N ILE A 110 -4.47 17.45 -7.62
CA ILE A 110 -3.63 16.66 -8.51
C ILE A 110 -4.50 15.94 -9.55
N LEU A 111 -4.01 15.90 -10.78
CA LEU A 111 -4.63 15.13 -11.86
C LEU A 111 -4.60 13.63 -11.51
N GLY A 112 -5.78 13.03 -11.41
CA GLY A 112 -5.94 11.58 -11.21
C GLY A 112 -5.60 10.77 -12.46
N GLU A 113 -5.41 9.45 -12.29
CA GLU A 113 -4.84 8.48 -13.25
C GLU A 113 -5.50 8.37 -14.64
N ASP A 114 -6.64 9.02 -14.89
CA ASP A 114 -7.39 8.88 -16.17
C ASP A 114 -6.60 9.33 -17.42
N ARG A 115 -5.40 9.93 -17.28
CA ARG A 115 -4.57 10.39 -18.40
C ARG A 115 -3.06 10.15 -18.19
N GLY A 116 -2.66 8.88 -18.15
CA GLY A 116 -1.29 8.45 -18.51
C GLY A 116 -0.18 8.68 -17.46
N PRO A 117 1.07 8.28 -17.79
CA PRO A 117 2.22 8.24 -16.88
C PRO A 117 2.75 9.62 -16.41
N GLU A 118 2.03 10.71 -16.70
CA GLU A 118 2.40 12.09 -16.35
C GLU A 118 1.52 12.69 -15.23
N ALA A 119 0.56 11.93 -14.71
CA ALA A 119 -0.35 12.40 -13.67
C ALA A 119 0.38 12.71 -12.35
N HIS A 120 1.13 11.74 -11.84
CA HIS A 120 2.03 11.87 -10.68
C HIS A 120 3.03 10.70 -10.60
N ASP A 121 4.17 10.90 -9.95
CA ASP A 121 5.23 9.90 -9.72
C ASP A 121 5.98 10.26 -8.42
N VAL A 122 6.22 9.26 -7.57
CA VAL A 122 7.08 9.42 -6.38
C VAL A 122 8.26 8.45 -6.42
N ARG A 123 9.47 9.00 -6.42
CA ARG A 123 10.71 8.21 -6.41
C ARG A 123 11.48 8.40 -5.13
N SER A 124 11.69 7.29 -4.41
CA SER A 124 12.60 7.19 -3.28
C SER A 124 13.01 5.72 -3.06
N MET A 125 14.24 5.52 -2.57
CA MET A 125 14.69 4.21 -2.11
C MET A 125 14.12 3.84 -0.74
N PHE A 126 13.82 4.85 0.09
CA PHE A 126 13.36 4.70 1.47
C PHE A 126 11.84 4.70 1.62
N LEU A 127 11.10 5.22 0.64
CA LEU A 127 9.66 5.10 0.59
C LEU A 127 9.27 3.91 -0.27
N ASP A 128 8.15 3.29 0.07
CA ASP A 128 7.41 2.59 -0.96
C ASP A 128 6.45 3.57 -1.67
N THR A 129 6.70 3.62 -2.97
CA THR A 129 6.17 4.57 -3.94
C THR A 129 4.65 4.59 -3.95
N ARG A 130 4.02 3.44 -3.81
CA ARG A 130 2.58 3.33 -3.99
C ARG A 130 1.80 4.06 -2.88
N CYS A 131 2.17 3.87 -1.62
CA CYS A 131 1.60 4.70 -0.54
C CYS A 131 1.88 6.17 -0.76
N ALA A 132 3.10 6.52 -1.17
CA ALA A 132 3.47 7.92 -1.32
C ALA A 132 2.60 8.61 -2.38
N GLU A 133 2.33 7.93 -3.48
CA GLU A 133 1.40 8.35 -4.53
C GLU A 133 -0.05 8.44 -4.01
N GLU A 134 -0.52 7.44 -3.27
CA GLU A 134 -1.85 7.48 -2.64
C GLU A 134 -2.00 8.68 -1.67
N LYS A 135 -0.99 8.99 -0.85
CA LYS A 135 -0.99 10.19 0.01
C LYS A 135 -1.00 11.46 -0.82
N LEU A 136 -0.18 11.50 -1.87
CA LEU A 136 -0.03 12.66 -2.75
C LEU A 136 -1.38 13.01 -3.40
N THR A 137 -2.15 12.03 -3.88
CA THR A 137 -3.48 12.29 -4.47
C THR A 137 -4.49 12.92 -3.52
N ALA A 138 -4.30 12.77 -2.21
CA ALA A 138 -5.14 13.39 -1.19
C ALA A 138 -4.71 14.82 -0.81
N TRP A 139 -3.58 15.31 -1.34
CA TRP A 139 -3.06 16.64 -1.04
C TRP A 139 -3.76 17.72 -1.85
N SER A 140 -3.80 18.91 -1.26
CA SER A 140 -4.32 20.11 -1.90
C SER A 140 -3.23 21.16 -2.06
N PHE A 141 -3.26 21.85 -3.19
CA PHE A 141 -2.35 22.94 -3.54
C PHE A 141 -3.14 24.23 -3.78
N PRO A 142 -2.49 25.40 -3.82
CA PRO A 142 -3.17 26.65 -4.12
C PRO A 142 -3.82 26.60 -5.51
N SER A 143 -5.07 27.06 -5.60
CA SER A 143 -5.71 27.34 -6.88
C SER A 143 -4.97 28.44 -7.62
N PHE A 144 -4.94 28.38 -8.94
CA PHE A 144 -4.31 29.40 -9.78
C PHE A 144 -5.31 29.93 -10.82
N PRO A 145 -5.23 31.23 -11.15
CA PRO A 145 -6.09 31.83 -12.15
C PRO A 145 -5.69 31.28 -13.53
N ALA A 146 -6.52 30.41 -14.06
CA ALA A 146 -6.25 29.67 -15.27
C ALA A 146 -7.55 29.31 -15.99
N ASN A 147 -7.44 29.08 -17.30
CA ASN A 147 -8.53 28.44 -18.04
C ASN A 147 -8.78 27.02 -17.47
N PRO A 148 -10.02 26.49 -17.55
CA PRO A 148 -10.34 25.15 -17.02
C PRO A 148 -9.45 24.01 -17.55
N ASP A 149 -8.83 24.23 -18.71
CA ASP A 149 -7.94 23.28 -19.39
C ASP A 149 -6.45 23.47 -19.10
N GLU A 150 -6.06 24.54 -18.41
CA GLU A 150 -4.66 24.76 -18.06
C GLU A 150 -4.20 23.75 -17.01
N ARG A 151 -2.96 23.30 -17.14
CA ARG A 151 -2.35 22.32 -16.25
C ARG A 151 -0.97 22.83 -15.88
N VAL A 152 -0.64 22.75 -14.59
CA VAL A 152 0.68 23.11 -14.10
C VAL A 152 1.45 21.84 -13.78
N GLN A 153 2.59 21.64 -14.44
CA GLN A 153 3.51 20.56 -14.10
C GLN A 153 4.38 21.00 -12.94
N VAL A 154 4.53 20.13 -11.95
CA VAL A 154 5.34 20.36 -10.76
C VAL A 154 6.34 19.24 -10.62
N GLU A 155 7.60 19.60 -10.37
CA GLU A 155 8.65 18.67 -9.94
C GLU A 155 9.33 19.23 -8.69
N LEU A 156 9.42 18.41 -7.64
CA LEU A 156 10.01 18.81 -6.37
C LEU A 156 10.96 17.74 -5.83
N TRP A 157 11.96 18.21 -5.08
CA TRP A 157 12.98 17.40 -4.46
C TRP A 157 13.04 17.67 -2.97
N ALA A 158 13.11 16.61 -2.19
CA ALA A 158 13.26 16.62 -0.74
C ALA A 158 14.14 15.44 -0.33
N ARG A 159 14.27 15.20 0.97
CA ARG A 159 14.95 14.04 1.55
C ARG A 159 14.03 13.31 2.51
N PHE A 160 14.13 11.99 2.53
CA PHE A 160 13.46 11.13 3.48
C PHE A 160 14.47 10.51 4.43
N ARG A 161 14.45 10.94 5.70
CA ARG A 161 15.36 10.42 6.72
C ARG A 161 14.64 9.43 7.60
N THR A 162 15.28 8.29 7.84
CA THR A 162 14.81 7.31 8.82
C THR A 162 15.93 6.44 9.36
N THR A 163 15.86 6.11 10.66
CA THR A 163 16.81 5.24 11.33
C THR A 163 16.44 3.75 11.24
N GLU A 164 17.42 2.87 11.48
CA GLU A 164 17.15 1.43 11.58
C GLU A 164 16.20 1.09 12.74
N ALA A 165 16.32 1.83 13.86
CA ALA A 165 15.45 1.66 15.01
C ALA A 165 13.98 1.97 14.66
N GLU A 166 13.71 3.04 13.90
CA GLU A 166 12.37 3.38 13.45
C GLU A 166 11.77 2.32 12.52
N ARG A 167 12.55 1.84 11.55
CA ARG A 167 12.13 0.75 10.65
C ARG A 167 11.78 -0.51 11.43
N THR A 168 12.63 -0.88 12.38
CA THR A 168 12.42 -2.04 13.24
C THR A 168 11.16 -1.88 14.08
N ALA A 169 10.92 -0.68 14.63
CA ALA A 169 9.71 -0.38 15.38
C ALA A 169 8.45 -0.45 14.50
N ALA A 170 8.50 0.07 13.27
CA ALA A 170 7.39 -0.01 12.31
C ALA A 170 7.07 -1.47 11.93
N ALA A 171 8.09 -2.27 11.61
CA ALA A 171 7.93 -3.70 11.33
C ALA A 171 7.38 -4.48 12.53
N THR A 172 7.79 -4.12 13.76
CA THR A 172 7.29 -4.74 14.99
C THR A 172 5.81 -4.44 15.19
N ARG A 173 5.38 -3.17 15.05
CA ARG A 173 3.96 -2.81 15.16
C ARG A 173 3.09 -3.53 14.14
N LEU A 174 3.59 -3.67 12.91
CA LEU A 174 2.87 -4.40 11.87
C LEU A 174 2.81 -5.91 12.18
N ARG A 175 3.89 -6.48 12.70
CA ARG A 175 3.89 -7.86 13.21
C ARG A 175 2.89 -8.05 14.35
N ASP A 176 2.77 -7.09 15.27
CA ASP A 176 1.81 -7.15 16.36
C ASP A 176 0.37 -7.08 15.86
N PHE A 177 0.09 -6.25 14.84
CA PHE A 177 -1.21 -6.21 14.18
C PHE A 177 -1.60 -7.56 13.58
N TYR A 178 -0.73 -8.14 12.75
CA TYR A 178 -0.99 -9.46 12.15
C TYR A 178 -1.08 -10.57 13.21
N SER A 179 -0.24 -10.52 14.25
CA SER A 179 -0.31 -11.48 15.37
C SER A 179 -1.63 -11.37 16.13
N GLY A 180 -2.10 -10.15 16.41
CA GLY A 180 -3.37 -9.89 17.07
C GLY A 180 -4.56 -10.36 16.25
N LEU A 181 -4.53 -10.11 14.94
CA LEU A 181 -5.58 -10.58 14.03
C LEU A 181 -5.58 -12.11 13.95
N CYS A 182 -4.41 -12.71 13.76
CA CYS A 182 -4.20 -14.15 13.76
C CYS A 182 -4.73 -14.83 15.04
N LYS A 183 -4.46 -14.24 16.21
CA LYS A 183 -4.98 -14.71 17.51
C LYS A 183 -6.50 -14.62 17.57
N SER A 184 -7.08 -13.51 17.11
CA SER A 184 -8.53 -13.29 17.07
C SER A 184 -9.22 -14.33 16.17
N LEU A 185 -8.67 -14.59 14.99
CA LEU A 185 -9.19 -15.59 14.06
C LEU A 185 -9.00 -17.01 14.58
N SER A 186 -7.87 -17.29 15.25
CA SER A 186 -7.62 -18.57 15.89
C SER A 186 -8.44 -18.79 17.17
N ALA A 187 -9.13 -17.78 17.70
CA ALA A 187 -10.04 -17.97 18.82
C ALA A 187 -11.39 -18.58 18.39
N LEU A 188 -11.71 -18.54 17.10
CA LEU A 188 -12.94 -19.10 16.55
C LEU A 188 -13.00 -20.62 16.81
N LYS A 189 -14.20 -21.09 17.16
CA LYS A 189 -14.50 -22.50 17.46
C LYS A 189 -15.26 -23.20 16.33
N VAL A 190 -15.47 -22.52 15.20
CA VAL A 190 -16.25 -23.04 14.08
C VAL A 190 -15.39 -23.91 13.17
N THR A 191 -15.94 -25.06 12.82
CA THR A 191 -15.30 -26.06 11.94
C THR A 191 -15.97 -26.16 10.57
N GLN A 192 -17.19 -25.65 10.41
CA GLN A 192 -17.91 -25.68 9.13
C GLN A 192 -17.55 -24.47 8.27
N GLN A 193 -17.02 -24.71 7.06
CA GLN A 193 -16.51 -23.65 6.17
C GLN A 193 -17.50 -22.49 5.89
N PRO A 194 -18.80 -22.71 5.55
CA PRO A 194 -19.71 -21.58 5.29
C PRO A 194 -19.93 -20.68 6.51
N ARG A 195 -19.97 -21.27 7.71
CA ARG A 195 -20.10 -20.53 8.98
C ARG A 195 -18.77 -19.89 9.37
N ALA A 196 -17.65 -20.56 9.11
CA ALA A 196 -16.31 -20.04 9.38
C ALA A 196 -16.04 -18.75 8.60
N GLY A 197 -16.45 -18.68 7.33
CA GLY A 197 -16.34 -17.47 6.51
C GLY A 197 -17.08 -16.26 7.06
N VAL A 198 -18.34 -16.45 7.49
CA VAL A 198 -19.16 -15.39 8.10
C VAL A 198 -18.56 -14.89 9.42
N GLU A 199 -18.10 -15.82 10.27
CA GLU A 199 -17.44 -15.47 11.53
C GLU A 199 -16.08 -14.81 11.35
N TRP A 200 -15.32 -15.21 10.32
CA TRP A 200 -14.08 -14.56 9.92
C TRP A 200 -14.32 -13.10 9.57
N ARG A 201 -15.30 -12.84 8.69
CA ARG A 201 -15.67 -11.48 8.29
C ARG A 201 -16.07 -10.62 9.49
N ALA A 202 -16.90 -11.16 10.38
CA ALA A 202 -17.33 -10.47 11.60
C ALA A 202 -16.14 -10.17 12.53
N THR A 203 -15.22 -11.13 12.68
CA THR A 203 -14.02 -11.00 13.52
C THR A 203 -13.07 -9.95 12.97
N ILE A 204 -12.79 -9.97 11.65
CA ILE A 204 -11.97 -8.98 10.97
C ILE A 204 -12.60 -7.59 11.13
N LYS A 205 -13.91 -7.46 10.90
CA LYS A 205 -14.62 -6.18 11.05
C LYS A 205 -14.50 -5.62 12.47
N ARG A 206 -14.69 -6.46 13.50
CA ARG A 206 -14.52 -6.06 14.90
C ARG A 206 -13.09 -5.67 15.21
N PHE A 207 -12.12 -6.50 14.78
CA PHE A 207 -10.70 -6.23 15.00
C PHE A 207 -10.26 -4.91 14.37
N LEU A 208 -10.72 -4.61 13.15
CA LEU A 208 -10.45 -3.35 12.48
C LEU A 208 -11.16 -2.16 13.13
N ALA A 209 -12.31 -2.35 13.75
CA ALA A 209 -12.96 -1.29 14.52
C ALA A 209 -12.17 -0.95 15.81
N GLU A 210 -11.62 -1.95 16.48
CA GLU A 210 -10.86 -1.81 17.74
C GLU A 210 -9.42 -1.33 17.52
N HIS A 211 -8.77 -1.83 16.46
CA HIS A 211 -7.34 -1.64 16.23
C HIS A 211 -7.03 -0.87 14.94
N GLY A 212 -7.95 -0.83 13.97
CA GLY A 212 -7.68 -0.33 12.62
C GLY A 212 -7.50 1.18 12.50
N ALA A 213 -7.86 1.99 13.51
CA ALA A 213 -7.50 3.41 13.55
C ALA A 213 -5.99 3.62 13.73
N ARG A 214 -5.35 2.64 14.37
CA ARG A 214 -3.91 2.55 14.55
C ARG A 214 -3.31 1.63 13.50
N VAL A 215 -3.79 1.63 12.27
CA VAL A 215 -3.20 0.80 11.21
C VAL A 215 -3.24 1.62 9.94
N ASP A 216 -2.28 1.37 9.06
CA ASP A 216 -2.30 2.02 7.77
C ASP A 216 -3.65 1.79 7.05
N PRO A 217 -4.27 2.84 6.47
CA PRO A 217 -5.53 2.72 5.75
C PRO A 217 -5.53 1.65 4.64
N SER A 218 -4.40 1.39 3.97
CA SER A 218 -4.27 0.36 2.94
C SER A 218 -4.32 -1.04 3.55
N ILE A 219 -3.59 -1.29 4.64
CA ILE A 219 -3.64 -2.56 5.38
C ILE A 219 -5.05 -2.78 5.94
N ARG A 220 -5.68 -1.73 6.49
CA ARG A 220 -7.08 -1.78 6.91
C ARG A 220 -8.02 -2.11 5.74
N GLY A 221 -7.78 -1.54 4.57
CA GLY A 221 -8.51 -1.80 3.33
C GLY A 221 -8.34 -3.23 2.84
N ALA A 222 -7.10 -3.72 2.77
CA ALA A 222 -6.75 -5.09 2.40
C ALA A 222 -7.37 -6.10 3.37
N MET A 223 -7.28 -5.86 4.68
CA MET A 223 -7.92 -6.73 5.67
C MET A 223 -9.44 -6.69 5.57
N LYS A 224 -10.04 -5.53 5.29
CA LYS A 224 -11.48 -5.44 5.00
C LYS A 224 -11.84 -6.30 3.77
N ALA A 225 -11.07 -6.22 2.69
CA ALA A 225 -11.26 -7.02 1.49
C ALA A 225 -11.09 -8.52 1.78
N VAL A 226 -10.10 -8.92 2.57
CA VAL A 226 -9.91 -10.30 3.06
C VAL A 226 -11.17 -10.76 3.80
N GLY A 227 -11.73 -9.94 4.69
CA GLY A 227 -12.98 -10.26 5.39
C GLY A 227 -14.16 -10.42 4.44
N ASP A 228 -14.27 -9.59 3.42
CA ASP A 228 -15.33 -9.67 2.41
C ASP A 228 -15.24 -10.94 1.56
N ILE A 229 -14.02 -11.32 1.16
CA ILE A 229 -13.74 -12.56 0.41
C ILE A 229 -14.01 -13.79 1.27
N ALA A 230 -13.61 -13.76 2.54
CA ALA A 230 -13.78 -14.88 3.46
C ALA A 230 -15.23 -15.33 3.62
N GLY A 231 -16.20 -14.41 3.46
CA GLY A 231 -17.61 -14.73 3.49
C GLY A 231 -18.08 -15.69 2.39
N SER A 232 -17.30 -15.84 1.31
CA SER A 232 -17.60 -16.72 0.17
C SER A 232 -16.48 -17.69 -0.22
N ASP A 233 -15.22 -17.37 0.09
CA ASP A 233 -14.02 -18.09 -0.33
C ASP A 233 -12.96 -18.00 0.78
N LEU A 234 -13.11 -18.86 1.79
CA LEU A 234 -12.20 -18.89 2.93
C LEU A 234 -10.76 -19.28 2.55
N PRO A 235 -10.51 -20.31 1.70
CA PRO A 235 -9.15 -20.62 1.25
C PRO A 235 -8.48 -19.44 0.54
N GLY A 236 -9.17 -18.77 -0.39
CA GLY A 236 -8.62 -17.60 -1.07
C GLY A 236 -8.36 -16.42 -0.13
N ALA A 237 -9.22 -16.20 0.87
CA ALA A 237 -8.99 -15.18 1.88
C ALA A 237 -7.74 -15.47 2.74
N ILE A 238 -7.49 -16.75 3.08
CA ILE A 238 -6.28 -17.17 3.80
C ILE A 238 -5.04 -16.93 2.94
N THR A 239 -5.07 -17.30 1.65
CA THR A 239 -3.94 -17.04 0.74
C THR A 239 -3.63 -15.55 0.63
N ILE A 240 -4.64 -14.69 0.50
CA ILE A 240 -4.44 -13.24 0.43
C ILE A 240 -3.90 -12.71 1.77
N TYR A 241 -4.39 -13.22 2.90
CA TYR A 241 -3.89 -12.85 4.23
C TYR A 241 -2.40 -13.22 4.41
N GLU A 242 -2.02 -14.44 4.06
CA GLU A 242 -0.61 -14.89 4.12
C GLU A 242 0.27 -14.09 3.16
N ARG A 243 -0.22 -13.84 1.94
CA ARG A 243 0.48 -13.01 0.97
C ARG A 243 0.68 -11.59 1.49
N SER A 244 -0.36 -10.96 2.05
CA SER A 244 -0.27 -9.62 2.64
C SER A 244 0.82 -9.53 3.72
N MET A 245 0.98 -10.58 4.56
CA MET A 245 2.08 -10.65 5.52
C MET A 245 3.44 -10.75 4.84
N GLU A 246 3.58 -11.62 3.83
CA GLU A 246 4.81 -11.79 3.06
C GLU A 246 5.22 -10.47 2.40
N GLU A 247 4.28 -9.77 1.75
CA GLU A 247 4.56 -8.51 1.05
C GLU A 247 4.91 -7.37 2.01
N SER A 248 4.31 -7.35 3.21
CA SER A 248 4.50 -6.24 4.15
C SER A 248 5.62 -6.46 5.18
N LEU A 249 5.99 -7.72 5.46
CA LEU A 249 6.98 -8.08 6.49
C LEU A 249 8.10 -9.00 5.99
N ALA A 250 8.06 -9.44 4.73
CA ALA A 250 8.97 -10.46 4.19
C ALA A 250 8.97 -11.77 5.00
N THR A 251 7.86 -12.06 5.69
CA THR A 251 7.70 -13.27 6.49
C THR A 251 6.22 -13.61 6.66
N THR A 252 5.93 -14.90 6.83
CA THR A 252 4.58 -15.38 7.16
C THR A 252 4.58 -15.83 8.61
N LEU A 253 3.74 -15.20 9.44
CA LEU A 253 3.57 -15.63 10.82
C LEU A 253 2.74 -16.93 10.85
N PRO A 254 3.18 -17.96 11.59
CA PRO A 254 2.42 -19.20 11.67
C PRO A 254 1.10 -18.94 12.41
N CYS A 255 -0.02 -19.09 11.72
CA CYS A 255 -1.36 -19.01 12.30
C CYS A 255 -1.94 -20.41 12.52
N PRO A 256 -1.90 -20.93 13.77
CA PRO A 256 -2.10 -22.37 14.03
C PRO A 256 -3.44 -22.92 13.53
N LYS A 257 -4.52 -22.12 13.56
CA LYS A 257 -5.86 -22.58 13.15
C LYS A 257 -6.21 -22.35 11.69
N LEU A 258 -5.51 -21.48 10.97
CA LEU A 258 -5.87 -21.16 9.58
C LEU A 258 -5.51 -22.29 8.62
N ARG A 259 -4.42 -23.02 8.90
CA ARG A 259 -3.99 -24.17 8.11
C ARG A 259 -4.92 -25.39 8.22
N ALA A 260 -5.73 -25.48 9.27
CA ALA A 260 -6.70 -26.58 9.43
C ALA A 260 -7.84 -26.47 8.40
N TRP A 261 -8.26 -25.26 8.05
CA TRP A 261 -9.38 -25.04 7.11
C TRP A 261 -8.97 -25.09 5.63
N VAL A 262 -7.68 -25.01 5.32
CA VAL A 262 -7.14 -25.18 3.95
C VAL A 262 -7.08 -26.66 3.55
N LYS A 263 -6.98 -27.59 4.51
CA LYS A 263 -6.83 -29.04 4.25
C LYS A 263 -8.14 -29.80 4.03
N GLU A 264 -9.29 -29.17 4.28
CA GLU A 264 -10.61 -29.80 4.16
C GLU A 264 -11.34 -29.45 2.85
N GLY A 265 -10.70 -28.70 1.94
CA GLY A 265 -11.24 -28.31 0.63
C GLY A 265 -10.64 -29.07 -0.53
#